data_AF-B7UQ05-F1
#
_entry.id   AF-B7UQ05-F1
#
_cell.length_a   1.000
_cell.length_b   1.000
_cell.length_c   1.000
_cell.angle_alpha   90.00
_cell.angle_beta   90.00
_cell.angle_gamma   90.00
#
_symmetry.space_group_name_H-M   'P 1'
#
loop_
_entity.id
_entity.type
_entity.pdbx_description
1 polymer ?
#
loop_
_entity_poly.entity_id
_entity_poly.type
_entity_poly.pdbx_seq_one_letter_code
_entity_poly.pdbx_strand_id
1 'polypeptide(L)'
;MPKIKNPIRFSAESLDIIEKKLSSPDFKHTNWGDDDLQVLRAEIRNHYREEQKLECVYCHEPIGVRAAQAAPIEHIVPKSQYLCFIFEPKNLCVVCPDCNEFKGKNEVLFEPVINGGRRKNYPTASASFRIVHPHIDDYEMHIIKANRVYVDKTPKGHYTIGICKLNRFFHYFGMCDEFVNDAKIAEANENFFKKGSITTNELLDDDIHLI
;
A
#
# COMPACT_ATOMS: atom_id res chain seq x y z
N MET A 1 -11.80 7.30 8.18
CA MET A 1 -10.86 7.29 9.35
C MET A 1 -9.61 6.52 8.96
N PRO A 2 -8.44 6.71 9.62
CA PRO A 2 -7.27 5.89 9.32
C PRO A 2 -7.51 4.42 9.61
N LYS A 3 -6.87 3.57 8.80
CA LYS A 3 -7.01 2.12 8.86
C LYS A 3 -6.37 1.53 10.12
N ILE A 4 -5.19 2.04 10.48
CA ILE A 4 -4.52 1.68 11.72
C ILE A 4 -4.79 2.79 12.73
N LYS A 5 -5.44 2.42 13.84
CA LYS A 5 -5.77 3.34 14.93
C LYS A 5 -4.79 3.17 16.09
N ASN A 6 -4.33 1.95 16.31
CA ASN A 6 -3.44 1.60 17.41
C ASN A 6 -2.07 1.14 16.86
N PRO A 7 -1.07 2.03 16.83
CA PRO A 7 0.30 1.61 16.61
C PRO A 7 0.74 0.62 17.71
N ILE A 8 1.67 -0.27 17.36
CA ILE A 8 2.21 -1.25 18.32
C ILE A 8 2.78 -0.56 19.57
N ARG A 9 2.51 -1.15 20.73
CA ARG A 9 3.24 -0.91 21.96
C ARG A 9 4.14 -2.10 22.21
N PHE A 10 5.45 -1.90 22.13
CA PHE A 10 6.42 -2.98 22.28
C PHE A 10 6.40 -3.56 23.69
N SER A 11 6.50 -4.90 23.78
CA SER A 11 6.76 -5.62 25.03
C SER A 11 8.11 -5.20 25.64
N ALA A 12 8.29 -5.48 26.94
CA ALA A 12 9.57 -5.22 27.61
C ALA A 12 10.74 -5.95 26.95
N GLU A 13 10.54 -7.22 26.56
CA GLU A 13 11.54 -8.01 25.83
C GLU A 13 11.90 -7.36 24.48
N SER A 14 10.90 -6.90 23.73
CA SER A 14 11.12 -6.20 22.47
C SER A 14 11.82 -4.85 22.65
N LEU A 15 11.54 -4.12 23.71
CA LEU A 15 12.23 -2.87 24.04
C LEU A 15 13.72 -3.11 24.34
N ASP A 16 14.05 -4.15 25.10
CA ASP A 16 15.44 -4.54 25.39
C ASP A 16 16.20 -4.91 24.11
N ILE A 17 15.56 -5.66 23.20
CA ILE A 17 16.12 -6.00 21.88
C ILE A 17 16.37 -4.74 21.04
N ILE A 18 15.41 -3.81 21.01
CA ILE A 18 15.53 -2.55 20.27
C ILE A 18 16.69 -1.72 20.81
N GLU A 19 16.80 -1.55 22.13
CA GLU A 19 17.88 -0.79 22.77
C GLU A 19 19.25 -1.41 22.47
N LYS A 20 19.35 -2.73 22.57
CA LYS A 20 20.59 -3.46 22.23
C LYS A 20 20.99 -3.28 20.77
N LYS A 21 20.04 -3.31 19.82
CA LYS A 21 20.34 -3.06 18.41
C LYS A 21 20.76 -1.62 18.15
N LEU A 22 20.05 -0.65 18.74
CA LEU A 22 20.32 0.77 18.53
C LEU A 22 21.65 1.24 19.16
N SER A 23 22.12 0.58 20.22
CA SER A 23 23.43 0.85 20.82
C SER A 23 24.61 0.27 20.02
N SER A 24 24.36 -0.62 19.06
CA SER A 24 25.40 -1.15 18.19
C SER A 24 25.81 -0.11 17.13
N PRO A 25 27.10 0.28 17.06
CA PRO A 25 27.57 1.27 16.07
C PRO A 25 27.49 0.77 14.63
N ASP A 26 27.47 -0.55 14.43
CA ASP A 26 27.42 -1.19 13.12
C ASP A 26 25.98 -1.48 12.64
N PHE A 27 24.97 -1.09 13.41
CA PHE A 27 23.58 -1.33 13.06
C PHE A 27 23.19 -0.62 11.77
N LYS A 28 22.75 -1.40 10.79
CA LYS A 28 22.32 -0.95 9.46
C LYS A 28 20.94 -1.52 9.14
N HIS A 29 20.29 -0.96 8.13
CA HIS A 29 18.97 -1.40 7.72
C HIS A 29 18.91 -2.87 7.25
N THR A 30 20.04 -3.45 6.84
CA THR A 30 20.17 -4.86 6.43
C THR A 30 20.06 -5.81 7.62
N ASN A 31 20.38 -5.35 8.83
CA ASN A 31 20.27 -6.14 10.06
C ASN A 31 18.83 -6.42 10.49
N TRP A 32 17.83 -5.84 9.81
CA TRP A 32 16.42 -6.16 10.03
C TRP A 32 16.12 -7.67 9.90
N GLY A 33 16.91 -8.38 9.10
CA GLY A 33 16.76 -9.82 8.87
C GLY A 33 17.34 -10.70 9.99
N ASP A 34 18.16 -10.14 10.88
CA ASP A 34 18.94 -10.89 11.87
C ASP A 34 18.05 -11.73 12.80
N ASP A 35 18.56 -12.89 13.22
CA ASP A 35 17.82 -13.86 14.04
C ASP A 35 17.43 -13.31 15.41
N ASP A 36 18.26 -12.45 15.99
CA ASP A 36 17.97 -11.78 17.26
C ASP A 36 16.79 -10.79 17.18
N LEU A 37 16.39 -10.36 15.97
CA LEU A 37 15.15 -9.59 15.74
C LEU A 37 13.94 -10.46 15.44
N GLN A 38 14.05 -11.80 15.42
CA GLN A 38 12.95 -12.67 15.04
C GLN A 38 11.74 -12.51 15.98
N VAL A 39 11.97 -12.44 17.29
CA VAL A 39 10.91 -12.27 18.30
C VAL A 39 10.18 -10.94 18.10
N LEU A 40 10.92 -9.84 18.00
CA LEU A 40 10.36 -8.52 17.71
C LEU A 40 9.55 -8.48 16.40
N ARG A 41 10.07 -9.09 15.33
CA ARG A 41 9.35 -9.18 14.05
C ARG A 41 8.09 -10.03 14.16
N ALA A 42 8.07 -11.07 14.98
CA ALA A 42 6.87 -11.86 15.24
C ALA A 42 5.81 -11.02 15.98
N GLU A 43 6.22 -10.29 17.01
CA GLU A 43 5.35 -9.39 17.78
C GLU A 43 4.70 -8.32 16.88
N ILE A 44 5.52 -7.57 16.12
CA ILE A 44 5.06 -6.53 15.19
C ILE A 44 4.05 -7.08 14.19
N ARG A 45 4.36 -8.23 13.58
CA ARG A 45 3.50 -8.83 12.56
C ARG A 45 2.16 -9.26 13.14
N ASN A 46 2.17 -9.88 14.31
CA ASN A 46 0.94 -10.36 14.95
C ASN A 46 0.04 -9.19 15.34
N HIS A 47 0.61 -8.15 15.96
CA HIS A 47 -0.11 -6.91 16.28
C HIS A 47 -0.81 -6.33 15.04
N TYR A 48 -0.07 -6.12 13.96
CA TYR A 48 -0.65 -5.48 12.77
C TYR A 48 -1.57 -6.38 11.95
N ARG A 49 -1.45 -7.72 12.05
CA ARG A 49 -2.46 -8.63 11.50
C ARG A 49 -3.82 -8.44 12.16
N GLU A 50 -3.83 -8.33 13.49
CA GLU A 50 -5.04 -8.12 14.28
C GLU A 50 -5.62 -6.73 14.04
N GLU A 51 -4.81 -5.69 14.20
CA GLU A 51 -5.23 -4.29 14.06
C GLU A 51 -5.76 -3.98 12.65
N GLN A 52 -5.14 -4.54 11.61
CA GLN A 52 -5.57 -4.35 10.22
C GLN A 52 -6.61 -5.39 9.75
N LYS A 53 -7.03 -6.31 10.63
CA LYS A 53 -8.01 -7.37 10.32
C LYS A 53 -7.63 -8.21 9.09
N LEU A 54 -6.35 -8.59 9.02
CA LEU A 54 -5.80 -9.40 7.92
C LEU A 54 -6.01 -8.78 6.54
N GLU A 55 -5.99 -7.45 6.43
CA GLU A 55 -6.17 -6.74 5.17
C GLU A 55 -4.97 -5.82 4.89
N CYS A 56 -4.46 -5.88 3.66
CA CYS A 56 -3.37 -5.02 3.21
C CYS A 56 -3.77 -3.54 3.25
N VAL A 57 -2.90 -2.69 3.75
CA VAL A 57 -3.20 -1.26 3.88
C VAL A 57 -3.12 -0.49 2.56
N TYR A 58 -2.53 -1.07 1.51
CA TYR A 58 -2.39 -0.42 0.21
C TYR A 58 -3.40 -0.94 -0.81
N CYS A 59 -3.52 -2.26 -0.98
CA CYS A 59 -4.44 -2.84 -1.95
C CYS A 59 -5.77 -3.32 -1.34
N HIS A 60 -5.90 -3.33 -0.01
CA HIS A 60 -7.10 -3.89 0.63
C HIS A 60 -7.42 -5.34 0.19
N GLU A 61 -6.40 -6.10 -0.21
CA GLU A 61 -6.52 -7.55 -0.41
C GLU A 61 -6.21 -8.28 0.90
N PRO A 62 -6.72 -9.50 1.09
CA PRO A 62 -6.40 -10.33 2.23
C PRO A 62 -4.90 -10.57 2.41
N ILE A 63 -4.46 -10.62 3.66
CA ILE A 63 -3.11 -10.96 4.10
C ILE A 63 -3.11 -12.36 4.71
N GLY A 64 -1.99 -13.07 4.57
CA GLY A 64 -1.84 -14.41 5.13
C GLY A 64 -1.87 -14.43 6.66
N VAL A 65 -2.67 -15.35 7.20
CA VAL A 65 -2.91 -15.50 8.66
C VAL A 65 -1.69 -16.04 9.40
N ARG A 66 -1.02 -17.05 8.83
CA ARG A 66 0.04 -17.81 9.51
C ARG A 66 1.44 -17.50 8.97
N ALA A 67 1.68 -17.83 7.70
CA ALA A 67 3.01 -17.74 7.08
C ALA A 67 3.56 -16.31 7.14
N ALA A 68 4.78 -16.14 7.67
CA ALA A 68 5.40 -14.82 7.81
C ALA A 68 5.64 -14.16 6.43
N GLN A 69 5.99 -14.94 5.40
CA GLN A 69 6.17 -14.42 4.05
C GLN A 69 4.88 -13.89 3.42
N ALA A 70 3.71 -14.33 3.89
CA ALA A 70 2.42 -13.88 3.38
C ALA A 70 1.90 -12.61 4.09
N ALA A 71 2.65 -12.10 5.08
CA ALA A 71 2.40 -10.86 5.80
C ALA A 71 3.73 -10.17 6.15
N PRO A 72 4.51 -9.74 5.14
CA PRO A 72 5.72 -8.96 5.38
C PRO A 72 5.42 -7.70 6.20
N ILE A 73 6.37 -7.35 7.07
CA ILE A 73 6.33 -6.10 7.83
C ILE A 73 6.89 -5.01 6.93
N GLU A 74 6.03 -4.07 6.58
CA GLU A 74 6.36 -2.92 5.76
C GLU A 74 6.92 -1.79 6.60
N HIS A 75 7.91 -1.10 6.05
CA HIS A 75 8.38 0.19 6.56
C HIS A 75 7.88 1.27 5.62
N ILE A 76 6.81 1.95 6.04
CA ILE A 76 6.08 2.94 5.23
C ILE A 76 7.07 3.93 4.61
N VAL A 77 7.93 4.51 5.45
CA VAL A 77 9.14 5.21 5.06
C VAL A 77 10.31 4.20 5.00
N PRO A 78 11.03 4.08 3.86
CA PRO A 78 12.04 3.05 3.67
C PRO A 78 13.18 3.10 4.69
N LYS A 79 13.39 2.00 5.44
CA LYS A 79 14.49 1.86 6.40
C LYS A 79 15.90 2.04 5.82
N SER A 80 16.07 1.80 4.51
CA SER A 80 17.37 2.00 3.84
C SER A 80 17.74 3.48 3.70
N GLN A 81 16.74 4.37 3.72
CA GLN A 81 16.93 5.81 3.64
C GLN A 81 16.78 6.46 5.03
N TYR A 82 15.90 5.91 5.87
CA TYR A 82 15.53 6.46 7.18
C TYR A 82 15.71 5.42 8.29
N LEU A 83 16.95 5.03 8.56
CA LEU A 83 17.28 4.03 9.59
C LEU A 83 16.74 4.41 10.98
N CYS A 84 16.68 5.72 11.29
CA CYS A 84 16.13 6.21 12.56
C CYS A 84 14.65 5.86 12.78
N PHE A 85 13.90 5.51 11.73
CA PHE A 85 12.49 5.14 11.82
C PHE A 85 12.26 3.63 11.71
N ILE A 86 13.31 2.81 11.79
CA ILE A 86 13.18 1.35 11.61
C ILE A 86 12.30 0.69 12.68
N PHE A 87 12.29 1.24 13.90
CA PHE A 87 11.45 0.76 15.00
C PHE A 87 10.33 1.75 15.39
N GLU A 88 10.09 2.79 14.58
CA GLU A 88 9.01 3.75 14.84
C GLU A 88 7.66 3.06 14.64
N PRO A 89 6.79 2.93 15.67
CA PRO A 89 5.52 2.22 15.55
C PRO A 89 4.67 2.71 14.39
N LYS A 90 4.58 4.04 14.17
CA LYS A 90 3.79 4.63 13.07
C LYS A 90 4.41 4.44 11.69
N ASN A 91 5.65 3.96 11.61
CA ASN A 91 6.32 3.60 10.36
C ASN A 91 6.09 2.14 9.97
N LEU A 92 5.47 1.34 10.84
CA LEU A 92 5.33 -0.11 10.66
C LEU A 92 3.88 -0.49 10.36
N CYS A 93 3.69 -1.48 9.50
CA CYS A 93 2.43 -2.14 9.22
C CYS A 93 2.67 -3.52 8.60
N VAL A 94 1.62 -4.30 8.31
CA VAL A 94 1.72 -5.49 7.43
C VAL A 94 1.07 -5.23 6.08
N VAL A 95 1.66 -5.77 5.02
CA VAL A 95 1.15 -5.64 3.65
C VAL A 95 1.17 -7.01 2.98
N CYS A 96 0.55 -7.13 1.80
CA CYS A 96 0.72 -8.34 0.99
C CYS A 96 2.12 -8.37 0.32
N PRO A 97 2.64 -9.55 -0.06
CA PRO A 97 3.98 -9.68 -0.66
C PRO A 97 4.20 -8.78 -1.88
N ASP A 98 3.23 -8.75 -2.80
CA ASP A 98 3.30 -7.91 -3.99
C ASP A 98 3.49 -6.43 -3.62
N CYS A 99 2.67 -5.89 -2.72
CA CYS A 99 2.75 -4.48 -2.38
C CYS A 99 4.06 -4.15 -1.65
N ASN A 100 4.58 -5.05 -0.82
CA ASN A 100 5.91 -4.90 -0.22
C ASN A 100 7.00 -4.82 -1.30
N GLU A 101 6.94 -5.72 -2.28
CA GLU A 101 7.94 -5.79 -3.35
C GLU A 101 7.87 -4.59 -4.31
N PHE A 102 6.67 -4.27 -4.82
CA PHE A 102 6.47 -3.14 -5.74
C PHE A 102 6.83 -1.80 -5.10
N LYS A 103 6.41 -1.57 -3.85
CA LYS A 103 6.81 -0.37 -3.12
C LYS A 103 8.33 -0.37 -2.89
N GLY A 104 8.86 -1.49 -2.41
CA GLY A 104 10.28 -1.66 -2.14
C GLY A 104 10.89 -0.50 -1.33
N LYS A 105 12.02 0.02 -1.82
CA LYS A 105 12.76 1.14 -1.19
C LYS A 105 12.41 2.51 -1.77
N ASN A 106 11.32 2.63 -2.52
CA ASN A 106 10.94 3.89 -3.18
C ASN A 106 10.54 4.95 -2.14
N GLU A 107 10.91 6.20 -2.41
CA GLU A 107 10.65 7.34 -1.51
C GLU A 107 9.16 7.64 -1.41
N VAL A 108 8.71 7.98 -0.20
CA VAL A 108 7.31 8.27 0.11
C VAL A 108 7.09 9.65 0.71
N LEU A 109 8.15 10.38 1.10
CA LEU A 109 8.07 11.74 1.62
C LEU A 109 8.09 12.77 0.48
N PHE A 110 7.39 13.90 0.67
CA PHE A 110 7.45 15.03 -0.26
C PHE A 110 8.78 15.79 -0.19
N GLU A 111 9.34 15.89 1.01
CA GLU A 111 10.64 16.50 1.28
C GLU A 111 11.63 15.39 1.67
N PRO A 112 12.26 14.72 0.68
CA PRO A 112 13.25 13.69 0.96
C PRO A 112 14.49 14.30 1.61
N VAL A 113 15.22 13.50 2.39
CA VAL A 113 16.54 13.92 2.90
C VAL A 113 17.54 13.87 1.75
N ILE A 114 17.81 15.03 1.14
CA ILE A 114 18.66 15.10 -0.06
C ILE A 114 20.15 15.14 0.29
N ASN A 115 20.57 15.86 1.34
CA ASN A 115 21.96 15.90 1.86
C ASN A 115 22.04 16.71 3.17
N GLY A 116 22.13 16.05 4.33
CA GLY A 116 22.44 16.70 5.61
C GLY A 116 21.26 16.81 6.57
N GLY A 117 21.38 16.10 7.69
CA GLY A 117 20.37 16.00 8.75
C GLY A 117 19.43 14.81 8.55
N ARG A 118 19.69 13.68 9.22
CA ARG A 118 18.67 12.64 9.39
C ARG A 118 17.44 13.31 10.00
N ARG A 119 16.28 13.22 9.34
CA ARG A 119 15.02 13.68 9.94
C ARG A 119 14.89 12.99 11.30
N LYS A 120 14.91 13.78 12.37
CA LYS A 120 14.96 13.25 13.75
C LYS A 120 13.60 12.75 14.22
N ASN A 121 12.54 13.44 13.83
CA ASN A 121 11.18 13.14 14.25
C ASN A 121 10.39 12.51 13.10
N TYR A 122 9.59 11.50 13.41
CA TYR A 122 8.69 10.91 12.43
C TYR A 122 7.61 11.94 12.03
N PRO A 123 7.33 12.13 10.73
CA PRO A 123 6.31 13.08 10.30
C PRO A 123 4.92 12.64 10.73
N THR A 124 4.13 13.56 11.25
CA THR A 124 2.77 13.28 11.72
C THR A 124 1.69 13.92 10.86
N ALA A 125 2.06 14.87 10.00
CA ALA A 125 1.14 15.52 9.08
C ALA A 125 0.93 14.66 7.83
N SER A 126 -0.33 14.49 7.42
CA SER A 126 -0.69 13.82 6.16
C SER A 126 0.10 14.38 4.97
N ALA A 127 0.18 15.71 4.86
CA ALA A 127 0.86 16.40 3.76
C ALA A 127 2.37 16.10 3.66
N SER A 128 2.99 15.50 4.67
CA SER A 128 4.40 15.08 4.59
C SER A 128 4.62 13.85 3.71
N PHE A 129 3.56 13.07 3.44
CA PHE A 129 3.62 11.81 2.71
C PHE A 129 2.96 11.93 1.35
N ARG A 130 3.60 11.35 0.33
CA ARG A 130 3.08 11.20 -1.04
C ARG A 130 2.14 10.02 -1.18
N ILE A 131 2.24 9.03 -0.29
CA ILE A 131 1.34 7.87 -0.24
C ILE A 131 0.22 8.07 0.78
N VAL A 132 -0.86 7.31 0.62
CA VAL A 132 -1.91 7.16 1.64
C VAL A 132 -1.30 6.45 2.84
N HIS A 133 -1.06 7.22 3.90
CA HIS A 133 -0.40 6.74 5.10
C HIS A 133 -1.40 6.02 6.02
N PRO A 134 -1.20 4.73 6.33
CA PRO A 134 -2.23 3.90 6.97
C PRO A 134 -2.59 4.29 8.40
N HIS A 135 -1.68 4.96 9.12
CA HIS A 135 -1.93 5.49 10.48
C HIS A 135 -2.50 6.92 10.50
N ILE A 136 -2.59 7.62 9.37
CA ILE A 136 -2.90 9.06 9.33
C ILE A 136 -4.08 9.36 8.40
N ASP A 137 -4.06 8.77 7.21
CA ASP A 137 -4.99 9.10 6.13
C ASP A 137 -6.21 8.19 6.11
N ASP A 138 -7.33 8.77 5.67
CA ASP A 138 -8.52 8.02 5.31
C ASP A 138 -8.40 7.47 3.89
N TYR A 139 -8.23 6.15 3.74
CA TYR A 139 -7.96 5.53 2.45
C TYR A 139 -9.04 5.85 1.41
N GLU A 140 -10.31 5.78 1.80
CA GLU A 140 -11.47 5.97 0.90
C GLU A 140 -11.62 7.42 0.40
N MET A 141 -10.97 8.37 1.09
CA MET A 141 -10.88 9.76 0.61
C MET A 141 -9.89 9.90 -0.56
N HIS A 142 -8.96 8.96 -0.69
CA HIS A 142 -7.88 9.02 -1.68
C HIS A 142 -8.01 8.00 -2.81
N ILE A 143 -8.54 6.80 -2.54
CA ILE A 143 -8.61 5.69 -3.50
C ILE A 143 -9.97 4.99 -3.38
N ILE A 144 -10.58 4.72 -4.53
CA ILE A 144 -11.74 3.83 -4.65
C ILE A 144 -11.22 2.46 -5.10
N LYS A 145 -11.60 1.41 -4.37
CA LYS A 145 -11.41 0.02 -4.80
C LYS A 145 -12.76 -0.55 -5.23
N ALA A 146 -12.84 -1.00 -6.48
CA ALA A 146 -13.98 -1.74 -7.02
C ALA A 146 -13.48 -3.09 -7.55
N ASN A 147 -13.64 -4.15 -6.75
CA ASN A 147 -13.06 -5.47 -7.02
C ASN A 147 -11.54 -5.36 -7.27
N ARG A 148 -11.05 -5.62 -8.49
CA ARG A 148 -9.62 -5.56 -8.85
C ARG A 148 -9.17 -4.21 -9.38
N VAL A 149 -10.09 -3.24 -9.51
CA VAL A 149 -9.84 -1.90 -10.04
C VAL A 149 -9.60 -0.92 -8.91
N TYR A 150 -8.54 -0.13 -9.04
CA TYR A 150 -8.17 0.95 -8.13
C TYR A 150 -8.17 2.26 -8.90
N VAL A 151 -8.95 3.24 -8.42
CA VAL A 151 -9.07 4.57 -9.02
C VAL A 151 -8.71 5.62 -7.97
N ASP A 152 -7.82 6.54 -8.32
CA ASP A 152 -7.46 7.62 -7.42
C ASP A 152 -8.46 8.78 -7.46
N LYS A 153 -8.71 9.36 -6.28
CA LYS A 153 -9.48 10.59 -6.09
C LYS A 153 -8.57 11.80 -5.85
N THR A 154 -7.28 11.56 -5.62
CA THR A 154 -6.31 12.58 -5.21
C THR A 154 -4.91 12.23 -5.72
N PRO A 155 -3.99 13.21 -5.81
CA PRO A 155 -2.59 12.95 -6.17
C PRO A 155 -1.89 11.94 -5.25
N LYS A 156 -2.27 11.89 -3.97
CA LYS A 156 -1.76 10.92 -3.00
C LYS A 156 -2.26 9.50 -3.30
N GLY A 157 -3.54 9.38 -3.69
CA GLY A 157 -4.10 8.14 -4.20
C GLY A 157 -3.38 7.66 -5.46
N HIS A 158 -3.20 8.57 -6.44
CA HIS A 158 -2.49 8.29 -7.69
C HIS A 158 -1.10 7.73 -7.43
N TYR A 159 -0.35 8.40 -6.56
CA TYR A 159 1.01 7.99 -6.22
C TYR A 159 1.04 6.63 -5.54
N THR A 160 0.08 6.34 -4.64
CA THR A 160 -0.05 5.04 -3.97
C THR A 160 -0.39 3.92 -4.94
N ILE A 161 -1.32 4.16 -5.88
CA ILE A 161 -1.66 3.21 -6.95
C ILE A 161 -0.42 2.89 -7.79
N GLY A 162 0.32 3.93 -8.18
CA GLY A 162 1.51 3.81 -9.03
C GLY A 162 2.69 3.11 -8.35
N ILE A 163 3.02 3.51 -7.11
CA ILE A 163 4.17 2.96 -6.37
C ILE A 163 3.95 1.50 -5.95
N CYS A 164 2.71 1.12 -5.61
CA CYS A 164 2.38 -0.25 -5.23
C CYS A 164 1.85 -1.10 -6.39
N LYS A 165 1.77 -0.54 -7.61
CA LYS A 165 1.20 -1.15 -8.81
C LYS A 165 -0.14 -1.84 -8.51
N LEU A 166 -1.10 -1.10 -7.97
CA LEU A 166 -2.37 -1.69 -7.50
C LEU A 166 -3.20 -2.30 -8.64
N ASN A 167 -3.17 -1.70 -9.84
CA ASN A 167 -3.81 -2.21 -11.06
C ASN A 167 -2.96 -3.26 -11.82
N ARG A 168 -1.95 -3.87 -11.18
CA ARG A 168 -1.06 -4.87 -11.81
C ARG A 168 -1.79 -6.03 -12.48
N PHE A 169 -2.95 -6.44 -11.96
CA PHE A 169 -3.74 -7.51 -12.56
C PHE A 169 -4.00 -7.26 -14.06
N PHE A 170 -4.42 -6.03 -14.40
CA PHE A 170 -4.70 -5.65 -15.78
C PHE A 170 -3.44 -5.48 -16.64
N HIS A 171 -2.30 -5.17 -16.03
CA HIS A 171 -1.02 -5.15 -16.76
C HIS A 171 -0.56 -6.57 -17.13
N TYR A 172 -0.84 -7.56 -16.28
CA TYR A 172 -0.43 -8.95 -16.51
C TYR A 172 -1.40 -9.71 -17.41
N PHE A 173 -2.71 -9.54 -17.21
CA PHE A 173 -3.74 -10.34 -17.89
C PHE A 173 -4.51 -9.56 -18.97
N GLY A 174 -4.22 -8.26 -19.14
CA GLY A 174 -5.06 -7.38 -19.95
C GLY A 174 -6.36 -7.01 -19.26
N MET A 175 -7.18 -6.20 -19.93
CA MET A 175 -8.57 -6.00 -19.56
C MET A 175 -9.42 -6.96 -20.39
N CYS A 176 -10.44 -7.59 -19.82
CA CYS A 176 -11.39 -8.36 -20.65
C CYS A 176 -12.24 -7.39 -21.47
N ASP A 177 -12.56 -7.78 -22.71
CA ASP A 177 -13.36 -6.97 -23.62
C ASP A 177 -14.75 -6.66 -23.04
N GLU A 178 -15.29 -7.55 -22.22
CA GLU A 178 -16.55 -7.35 -21.48
C GLU A 178 -16.50 -6.11 -20.57
N PHE A 179 -15.38 -5.87 -19.87
CA PHE A 179 -15.21 -4.68 -19.02
C PHE A 179 -15.09 -3.39 -19.84
N VAL A 180 -14.49 -3.46 -21.04
CA VAL A 180 -14.45 -2.34 -21.99
C VAL A 180 -15.85 -2.08 -22.57
N ASN A 181 -16.58 -3.14 -22.88
CA ASN A 181 -17.92 -3.08 -23.45
C ASN A 181 -18.93 -2.51 -22.45
N ASP A 182 -18.84 -2.85 -21.16
CA ASP A 182 -19.67 -2.22 -20.12
C ASP A 182 -19.45 -0.71 -20.03
N ALA A 183 -18.21 -0.23 -20.20
CA ALA A 183 -17.91 1.20 -20.26
C ALA A 183 -18.50 1.88 -21.50
N LYS A 184 -18.38 1.24 -22.67
CA LYS A 184 -19.03 1.72 -23.91
C LYS A 184 -20.56 1.76 -23.76
N ILE A 185 -21.16 0.75 -23.12
CA ILE A 185 -22.60 0.70 -22.84
C ILE A 185 -23.02 1.80 -21.86
N ALA A 186 -22.25 2.07 -20.81
CA ALA A 186 -22.52 3.15 -19.88
C ALA A 186 -22.47 4.53 -20.57
N GLU A 187 -21.47 4.76 -21.42
CA GLU A 187 -21.34 5.97 -22.24
C GLU A 187 -22.51 6.13 -23.23
N ALA A 188 -22.90 5.03 -23.90
CA ALA A 188 -24.06 5.00 -24.78
C ALA A 188 -25.36 5.35 -24.04
N ASN A 189 -25.56 4.79 -22.84
CA ASN A 189 -26.71 5.11 -21.99
C ASN A 189 -26.73 6.58 -21.57
N GLU A 190 -25.61 7.15 -21.15
CA GLU A 190 -25.54 8.59 -20.85
C GLU A 190 -25.86 9.45 -22.07
N ASN A 191 -25.33 9.07 -23.24
CA ASN A 191 -25.60 9.77 -24.49
C ASN A 191 -27.09 9.70 -24.86
N PHE A 192 -27.75 8.56 -24.65
CA PHE A 192 -29.20 8.43 -24.81
C PHE A 192 -29.97 9.40 -23.92
N PHE A 193 -29.68 9.42 -22.61
CA PHE A 193 -30.37 10.32 -21.68
C PHE A 193 -30.16 11.80 -22.03
N LYS A 194 -29.02 12.15 -22.62
CA LYS A 194 -28.71 13.53 -23.03
C LYS A 194 -29.32 13.92 -24.39
N LYS A 195 -29.37 13.00 -25.36
CA LYS A 195 -29.67 13.31 -26.78
C LYS A 195 -30.94 12.65 -27.32
N GLY A 196 -31.53 11.69 -26.58
CA GLY A 196 -32.71 10.94 -26.97
C GLY A 196 -32.49 9.85 -28.04
N SER A 197 -31.25 9.65 -28.50
CA SER A 197 -30.87 8.63 -29.48
C SER A 197 -29.42 8.17 -29.28
N ILE A 198 -29.10 6.98 -29.78
CA ILE A 198 -27.76 6.39 -29.77
C ILE A 198 -27.46 5.80 -31.15
N THR A 199 -26.22 5.92 -31.62
CA THR A 199 -25.73 5.22 -32.81
C THR A 199 -25.20 3.84 -32.39
N THR A 200 -25.77 2.76 -32.91
CA THR A 200 -25.48 1.38 -32.46
C THR A 200 -24.25 0.75 -33.10
N ASN A 201 -23.71 1.32 -34.18
CA ASN A 201 -22.64 0.74 -34.98
C ASN A 201 -21.27 0.68 -34.27
N GLU A 202 -21.12 1.28 -33.09
CA GLU A 202 -19.87 1.26 -32.29
C GLU A 202 -19.94 0.34 -31.06
N LEU A 203 -21.11 -0.28 -30.80
CA LEU A 203 -21.39 -1.11 -29.63
C LEU A 203 -21.42 -2.62 -29.93
N LEU A 204 -21.50 -3.00 -31.21
CA LEU A 204 -21.47 -4.38 -31.68
C LEU A 204 -20.17 -4.55 -32.44
N ASP A 205 -19.24 -5.35 -31.92
CA ASP A 205 -18.17 -5.87 -32.77
C ASP A 205 -18.81 -6.83 -33.77
N ASP A 206 -18.57 -6.58 -35.06
CA ASP A 206 -18.97 -7.46 -36.17
C ASP A 206 -18.13 -8.75 -36.14
N ASP A 207 -18.29 -9.61 -35.14
CA ASP A 207 -17.66 -10.93 -35.14
C ASP A 207 -18.54 -11.98 -34.43
N ILE A 208 -19.66 -12.33 -35.09
CA ILE A 208 -20.19 -13.70 -35.04
C ILE A 208 -20.32 -14.17 -36.48
N HIS A 209 -19.22 -14.65 -37.05
CA HIS A 209 -19.32 -15.62 -38.14
C HIS A 209 -19.68 -16.98 -37.52
N LEU A 210 -20.97 -17.28 -37.55
CA LEU A 210 -21.44 -18.66 -37.43
C LEU A 210 -21.12 -19.37 -38.75
N ILE A 211 -20.36 -20.48 -38.58
CA ILE A 211 -19.84 -21.48 -39.54
C ILE A 211 -18.43 -21.19 -40.05
#